data_AF-A0AAV8F6U4-F1
#
_entry.id   AF-A0AAV8F6U4-F1
#
_cell.length_a   1.000
_cell.length_b   1.000
_cell.length_c   1.000
_cell.angle_alpha   90.00
_cell.angle_beta   90.00
_cell.angle_gamma   90.00
#
_symmetry.space_group_name_H-M   'P 1'
#
loop_
_entity.id
_entity.type
_entity.pdbx_description
1 polymer ?
#
loop_
_entity_poly.entity_id
_entity_poly.type
_entity_poly.pdbx_seq_one_letter_code
_entity_poly.pdbx_strand_id
1 'polypeptide(L)'
;MPDLSGACEGCRGNQKSESKSESNTEEEQNPESKLKQETKEPVTSVASTSLTQPGLHLDLFRGLSSQESSVREEAAERLVRELRDVQRSYEESNGENGEQGDPVKLEAEKDDGMENCAPSLRYAIRRFIRGVSSSREFARQGFALALAAVIAEIHAIKLDSLMKFIVEELEVSSGMKGQEAKDNLLGRLFAYASIARSSRISEQWMSDKNSSIVKDFVAEVTSLVAKKRYLSEPAVSVILDLVNKLQVLLEEAQKSEGARILNEIEPNDLASYFTRFVETVSSIPSVSLFTALGDEDDKAFKKLLKMESKLSNEERKVSPGTDSSRMHAMRFLLMQLLLQILLHPGEFHEAAIDLTICCKKAFSFLSQGNSEEEEEEEEGSAPQFMDVLVDTFLSLLPHSSGPLNYAIEQVFMKSKKHVTA
;
A
#
# COMPACT_ATOMS: atom_id res chain seq x y z
N MET A 1 -37.13 -42.69 -4.74
CA MET A 1 -38.47 -43.18 -5.14
C MET A 1 -39.47 -42.10 -4.81
N PRO A 2 -40.24 -41.55 -5.77
CA PRO A 2 -40.31 -41.85 -7.22
C PRO A 2 -39.51 -40.82 -8.06
N ASP A 3 -38.75 -41.17 -9.11
CA ASP A 3 -39.10 -41.70 -10.46
C ASP A 3 -39.44 -40.55 -11.45
N LEU A 4 -39.01 -40.45 -12.72
CA LEU A 4 -38.39 -41.31 -13.76
C LEU A 4 -37.87 -40.35 -14.88
N SER A 5 -36.65 -40.46 -15.42
CA SER A 5 -36.26 -41.22 -16.64
C SER A 5 -36.89 -40.80 -17.98
N GLY A 6 -36.04 -40.60 -19.00
CA GLY A 6 -36.33 -40.68 -20.46
C GLY A 6 -35.19 -39.99 -21.24
N ALA A 7 -34.20 -40.68 -21.83
CA ALA A 7 -34.23 -41.47 -23.09
C ALA A 7 -34.71 -40.63 -24.30
N CYS A 8 -34.15 -40.63 -25.52
CA CYS A 8 -33.10 -41.39 -26.19
C CYS A 8 -32.77 -40.69 -27.56
N GLU A 9 -31.58 -40.96 -28.10
CA GLU A 9 -31.22 -41.27 -29.51
C GLU A 9 -31.45 -40.31 -30.72
N GLY A 10 -30.43 -40.26 -31.60
CA GLY A 10 -30.58 -40.01 -33.05
C GLY A 10 -29.47 -39.17 -33.71
N CYS A 11 -28.24 -39.68 -33.90
CA CYS A 11 -27.69 -40.24 -35.15
C CYS A 11 -27.54 -39.34 -36.42
N ARG A 12 -26.29 -39.32 -36.91
CA ARG A 12 -25.79 -39.25 -38.32
C ARG A 12 -25.74 -37.89 -39.06
N GLY A 13 -24.50 -37.41 -39.19
CA GLY A 13 -23.76 -37.45 -40.46
C GLY A 13 -23.96 -36.29 -41.44
N ASN A 14 -22.89 -35.53 -41.69
CA ASN A 14 -22.23 -35.60 -42.99
C ASN A 14 -20.82 -34.99 -42.97
N GLN A 15 -19.88 -35.77 -43.52
CA GLN A 15 -18.57 -35.31 -43.95
C GLN A 15 -18.74 -34.46 -45.22
N LYS A 16 -17.95 -33.40 -45.34
CA LYS A 16 -17.32 -33.08 -46.62
C LYS A 16 -15.96 -32.44 -46.38
N SER A 17 -14.96 -33.28 -46.59
CA SER A 17 -13.59 -32.95 -46.95
C SER A 17 -13.55 -31.99 -48.14
N GLU A 18 -12.67 -30.99 -48.08
CA GLU A 18 -11.77 -30.71 -49.20
C GLU A 18 -10.57 -29.90 -48.71
N SER A 19 -9.44 -30.60 -48.69
CA SER A 19 -8.09 -30.11 -48.62
C SER A 19 -7.72 -29.36 -49.91
N LYS A 20 -7.08 -28.20 -49.78
CA LYS A 20 -6.07 -27.76 -50.76
C LYS A 20 -4.98 -26.95 -50.08
N SER A 21 -3.89 -27.65 -49.83
CA SER A 21 -2.53 -27.13 -49.72
C SER A 21 -2.08 -26.62 -51.09
N GLU A 22 -1.59 -25.39 -51.16
CA GLU A 22 -0.68 -24.95 -52.21
C GLU A 22 0.37 -24.03 -51.55
N SER A 23 1.54 -24.61 -51.36
CA SER A 23 2.82 -23.92 -51.22
C SER A 23 3.11 -23.12 -52.48
N ASN A 24 3.56 -21.88 -52.35
CA ASN A 24 4.46 -21.29 -53.33
C ASN A 24 5.50 -20.43 -52.64
N THR A 25 6.75 -20.79 -52.90
CA THR A 25 7.99 -20.12 -52.57
C THR A 25 8.46 -19.47 -53.86
N GLU A 26 8.60 -18.14 -53.88
CA GLU A 26 9.42 -17.38 -54.85
C GLU A 26 9.93 -16.16 -54.06
N GLU A 27 11.17 -16.16 -53.57
CA GLU A 27 12.42 -15.76 -54.24
C GLU A 27 12.45 -14.29 -54.74
N GLU A 28 13.35 -13.54 -54.09
CA GLU A 28 14.10 -12.34 -54.51
C GLU A 28 13.45 -11.28 -55.41
N GLN A 29 13.44 -10.03 -54.91
CA GLN A 29 14.26 -8.97 -55.52
C GLN A 29 14.34 -7.71 -54.64
N ASN A 30 15.57 -7.45 -54.17
CA ASN A 30 16.07 -6.14 -53.77
C ASN A 30 16.12 -5.21 -55.00
N PRO A 31 15.92 -3.89 -54.83
CA PRO A 31 16.90 -3.00 -55.42
C PRO A 31 17.44 -1.96 -54.42
N GLU A 32 18.76 -1.89 -54.48
CA GLU A 32 19.69 -0.95 -53.88
C GLU A 32 19.28 0.53 -53.89
N SER A 33 19.57 1.15 -52.75
CA SER A 33 20.40 2.34 -52.55
C SER A 33 20.03 3.67 -53.23
N LYS A 34 19.89 4.70 -52.39
CA LYS A 34 20.45 6.03 -52.67
C LYS A 34 20.88 6.71 -51.37
N LEU A 35 22.19 6.67 -51.14
CA LEU A 35 22.95 7.55 -50.27
C LEU A 35 22.73 9.02 -50.66
N LYS A 36 22.39 9.84 -49.68
CA LYS A 36 22.77 11.26 -49.50
C LYS A 36 22.58 11.56 -48.00
N GLN A 37 23.41 12.29 -47.27
CA GLN A 37 24.79 12.74 -47.40
C GLN A 37 25.08 13.34 -46.01
N GLU A 38 26.23 13.05 -45.42
CA GLU A 38 26.66 13.65 -44.16
C GLU A 38 26.73 15.18 -44.26
N THR A 39 26.15 15.87 -43.29
CA THR A 39 26.53 17.25 -42.97
C THR A 39 27.20 17.23 -41.61
N LYS A 40 28.52 17.38 -41.61
CA LYS A 40 29.35 17.67 -40.44
C LYS A 40 28.94 19.04 -39.88
N GLU A 41 28.65 19.09 -38.58
CA GLU A 41 28.71 20.34 -37.82
C GLU A 41 29.80 20.24 -36.74
N PRO A 42 30.46 21.36 -36.40
CA PRO A 42 31.82 21.36 -35.90
C PRO A 42 31.88 21.10 -34.39
N VAL A 43 32.92 20.34 -34.03
CA VAL A 43 33.45 20.25 -32.67
C VAL A 43 33.82 21.66 -32.21
N THR A 44 33.11 22.17 -31.20
CA THR A 44 33.60 23.30 -30.41
C THR A 44 33.43 22.95 -28.94
N SER A 45 34.51 22.47 -28.35
CA SER A 45 34.71 22.38 -26.91
C SER A 45 34.72 23.79 -26.32
N VAL A 46 33.76 24.10 -25.46
CA VAL A 46 33.93 25.19 -24.50
C VAL A 46 33.54 24.63 -23.13
N ALA A 47 34.58 24.25 -22.38
CA ALA A 47 34.46 24.07 -20.94
C ALA A 47 34.17 25.45 -20.33
N SER A 48 32.92 25.68 -19.96
CA SER A 48 32.52 26.83 -19.18
C SER A 48 32.30 26.36 -17.75
N THR A 49 33.31 26.58 -16.92
CA THR A 49 33.23 26.43 -15.47
C THR A 49 32.32 27.53 -14.93
N SER A 50 31.00 27.37 -15.06
CA SER A 50 30.02 28.21 -14.38
C SER A 50 29.75 27.59 -13.02
N LEU A 51 29.85 28.39 -11.95
CA LEU A 51 29.36 28.06 -10.61
C LEU A 51 27.93 27.49 -10.75
N THR A 52 27.79 26.17 -10.66
CA THR A 52 26.59 25.45 -11.10
C THR A 52 25.46 25.71 -10.11
N GLN A 53 24.55 26.60 -10.46
CA GLN A 53 23.21 26.59 -9.86
C GLN A 53 22.59 25.20 -10.07
N PRO A 54 21.79 24.69 -9.12
CA PRO A 54 21.04 23.46 -9.32
C PRO A 54 20.17 23.60 -10.57
N GLY A 55 20.40 22.76 -11.57
CA GLY A 55 19.66 22.77 -12.83
C GLY A 55 19.25 21.36 -13.22
N LEU A 56 18.03 21.23 -13.76
CA LEU A 56 17.48 19.96 -14.20
C LEU A 56 17.90 19.65 -15.64
N HIS A 57 18.68 18.59 -15.84
CA HIS A 57 19.08 18.17 -17.18
C HIS A 57 17.96 17.35 -17.87
N LEU A 58 17.31 17.96 -18.86
CA LEU A 58 16.17 17.36 -19.57
C LEU A 58 16.51 16.09 -20.36
N ASP A 59 17.77 15.89 -20.74
CA ASP A 59 18.20 14.71 -21.48
C ASP A 59 18.11 13.42 -20.65
N LEU A 60 18.13 13.54 -19.31
CA LEU A 60 18.02 12.38 -18.41
C LEU A 60 16.69 11.63 -18.57
N PHE A 61 15.60 12.33 -18.93
CA PHE A 61 14.31 11.71 -19.20
C PHE A 61 14.35 10.74 -20.39
N ARG A 62 15.29 10.88 -21.33
CA ARG A 62 15.47 9.91 -22.41
C ARG A 62 16.04 8.60 -21.87
N GLY A 63 16.92 8.66 -20.87
CA GLY A 63 17.51 7.50 -20.21
C GLY A 63 16.47 6.60 -19.55
N LEU A 64 15.40 7.17 -18.98
CA LEU A 64 14.27 6.44 -18.40
C LEU A 64 13.52 5.56 -19.43
N SER A 65 13.66 5.88 -20.72
CA SER A 65 13.07 5.12 -21.83
C SER A 65 14.05 4.14 -22.48
N SER A 66 15.22 3.89 -21.89
CA SER A 66 16.18 2.92 -22.42
C SER A 66 15.66 1.48 -22.28
N GLN A 67 16.04 0.60 -23.21
CA GLN A 67 15.80 -0.84 -23.10
C GLN A 67 16.67 -1.47 -22.00
N GLU A 68 17.87 -0.93 -21.78
CA GLU A 68 18.81 -1.39 -20.76
C GLU A 68 18.40 -0.93 -19.36
N SER A 69 18.31 -1.85 -18.40
CA SER A 69 17.91 -1.53 -17.01
C SER A 69 18.90 -0.60 -16.32
N SER A 70 20.20 -0.85 -16.50
CA SER A 70 21.27 -0.05 -15.89
C SER A 70 21.18 1.43 -16.29
N VAL A 71 20.89 1.71 -17.57
CA VAL A 71 20.73 3.08 -18.07
C VAL A 71 19.49 3.74 -17.46
N ARG A 72 18.40 3.00 -17.26
CA ARG A 72 17.20 3.53 -16.59
C ARG A 72 17.47 3.84 -15.12
N GLU A 73 18.16 2.95 -14.42
CA GLU A 73 18.54 3.11 -13.01
C GLU A 73 19.44 4.33 -12.80
N GLU A 74 20.50 4.46 -13.61
CA GLU A 74 21.41 5.61 -13.56
C GLU A 74 20.69 6.93 -13.86
N ALA A 75 19.83 6.95 -14.88
CA ALA A 75 19.05 8.12 -15.22
C ALA A 75 18.06 8.50 -14.11
N ALA A 76 17.40 7.53 -13.49
CA ALA A 76 16.49 7.76 -12.37
C ALA A 76 17.25 8.29 -11.14
N GLU A 77 18.36 7.68 -10.77
CA GLU A 77 19.18 8.10 -9.64
C GLU A 77 19.70 9.54 -9.82
N ARG A 78 20.19 9.86 -11.03
CA ARG A 78 20.68 11.20 -11.33
C ARG A 78 19.55 12.25 -11.32
N LEU A 79 18.38 11.93 -11.86
CA LEU A 79 17.20 12.80 -11.79
C LEU A 79 16.79 13.09 -10.36
N VAL A 80 16.76 12.07 -9.49
CA VAL A 80 16.41 12.24 -8.07
C VAL A 80 17.40 13.18 -7.38
N ARG A 81 18.71 12.98 -7.61
CA ARG A 81 19.75 13.86 -7.07
C ARG A 81 19.58 15.32 -7.51
N GLU A 82 19.42 15.55 -8.82
CA GLU A 82 19.24 16.91 -9.37
C GLU A 82 17.95 17.57 -8.85
N LEU A 83 16.83 16.84 -8.82
CA LEU A 83 15.55 17.36 -8.35
C LEU A 83 15.53 17.67 -6.85
N ARG A 84 16.22 16.86 -6.03
CA ARG A 84 16.36 17.15 -4.60
C ARG A 84 17.16 18.42 -4.37
N ASP A 85 18.27 18.59 -5.09
CA ASP A 85 19.13 19.76 -4.92
C ASP A 85 18.41 21.04 -5.41
N VAL A 86 17.63 20.94 -6.50
CA VAL A 86 16.71 22.00 -6.96
C VAL A 86 15.65 22.33 -5.91
N GLN A 87 14.97 21.32 -5.35
CA GLN A 87 13.93 21.55 -4.34
C GLN A 87 14.50 22.19 -3.07
N ARG A 88 15.68 21.73 -2.59
CA ARG A 88 16.34 22.31 -1.43
C ARG A 88 16.68 23.79 -1.65
N SER A 89 17.24 24.12 -2.82
CA SER A 89 17.56 25.51 -3.16
C SER A 89 16.31 26.38 -3.26
N TYR A 90 15.18 25.83 -3.73
CA TYR A 90 13.91 26.53 -3.79
C TYR A 90 13.37 26.85 -2.39
N GLU A 91 13.41 25.88 -1.47
CA GLU A 91 13.02 26.04 -0.06
C GLU A 91 13.90 27.06 0.66
N GLU A 92 15.22 27.03 0.46
CA GLU A 92 16.18 27.99 1.03
C GLU A 92 15.95 29.44 0.53
N SER A 93 15.35 29.59 -0.65
CA SER A 93 15.02 30.89 -1.23
C SER A 93 13.61 31.40 -0.90
N ASN A 94 12.91 30.77 0.06
CA ASN A 94 11.50 31.04 0.39
C ASN A 94 10.54 31.02 -0.82
N GLY A 95 10.89 30.28 -1.88
CA GLY A 95 10.13 30.26 -3.13
C GLY A 95 10.19 31.55 -3.95
N GLU A 96 11.09 32.49 -3.63
CA GLU A 96 11.23 33.78 -4.33
C GLU A 96 12.12 33.70 -5.57
N ASN A 97 12.97 32.68 -5.70
CA ASN A 97 13.76 32.44 -6.90
C ASN A 97 12.99 31.58 -7.91
N GLY A 98 12.16 32.23 -8.73
CA GLY A 98 11.87 31.71 -10.06
C GLY A 98 13.20 31.54 -10.80
N GLU A 99 13.53 30.31 -11.19
CA GLU A 99 14.76 29.94 -11.88
C GLU A 99 15.18 31.01 -12.91
N GLN A 100 16.34 31.63 -12.71
CA GLN A 100 16.89 32.60 -13.65
C GLN A 100 17.72 31.84 -14.70
N GLY A 101 17.00 31.07 -15.50
CA GLY A 101 17.48 30.28 -16.63
C GLY A 101 16.26 29.94 -17.48
N ASP A 102 16.37 30.15 -18.80
CA ASP A 102 15.27 30.19 -19.78
C ASP A 102 14.04 29.34 -19.37
N PRO A 103 12.92 29.96 -18.96
CA PRO A 103 11.74 29.22 -18.58
C PRO A 103 11.16 28.72 -19.89
N VAL A 104 11.45 27.47 -20.24
CA VAL A 104 10.49 26.75 -21.06
C VAL A 104 9.19 26.88 -20.28
N LYS A 105 8.25 27.62 -20.85
CA LYS A 105 6.95 27.96 -20.31
C LYS A 105 6.14 26.65 -20.23
N LEU A 106 6.54 25.78 -19.31
CA LEU A 106 6.20 24.38 -19.25
C LEU A 106 4.95 24.21 -18.41
N GLU A 107 3.77 24.40 -19.00
CA GLU A 107 2.47 23.82 -18.59
C GLU A 107 2.03 23.93 -17.11
N ALA A 108 2.77 24.63 -16.26
CA ALA A 108 2.57 24.74 -14.80
C ALA A 108 1.48 25.77 -14.45
N GLU A 109 0.79 26.31 -15.46
CA GLU A 109 -0.36 27.20 -15.32
C GLU A 109 -1.63 26.47 -14.84
N LYS A 110 -1.65 25.13 -14.85
CA LYS A 110 -2.70 24.36 -14.17
C LYS A 110 -2.41 24.29 -12.68
N ASP A 111 -3.41 24.63 -11.86
CA ASP A 111 -3.41 24.31 -10.43
C ASP A 111 -3.30 22.79 -10.29
N ASP A 112 -2.13 22.33 -9.88
CA ASP A 112 -1.81 20.92 -9.65
C ASP A 112 -1.64 20.61 -8.16
N GLY A 113 -2.01 21.55 -7.29
CA GLY A 113 -1.95 21.40 -5.83
C GLY A 113 -0.54 21.18 -5.26
N MET A 114 0.51 21.46 -6.04
CA MET A 114 1.93 21.26 -5.70
C MET A 114 2.68 22.59 -5.52
N GLU A 115 2.04 23.58 -4.88
CA GLU A 115 2.58 24.94 -4.67
C GLU A 115 3.93 24.98 -3.92
N ASN A 116 4.17 24.00 -3.04
CA ASN A 116 5.42 23.88 -2.27
C ASN A 116 6.57 23.26 -3.08
N CYS A 117 6.32 22.81 -4.32
CA CYS A 117 7.34 22.19 -5.16
C CYS A 117 7.94 23.21 -6.12
N ALA A 118 9.26 23.15 -6.29
CA ALA A 118 9.97 23.94 -7.29
C ALA A 118 9.38 23.73 -8.70
N PRO A 119 9.37 24.74 -9.59
CA PRO A 119 8.83 24.60 -10.95
C PRO A 119 9.40 23.42 -11.74
N SER A 120 10.72 23.19 -11.65
CA SER A 120 11.38 22.02 -12.24
C SER A 120 10.88 20.68 -11.67
N LEU A 121 10.59 20.62 -10.37
CA LEU A 121 10.02 19.42 -9.74
C LEU A 121 8.59 19.16 -10.22
N ARG A 122 7.74 20.21 -10.26
CA ARG A 122 6.37 20.12 -10.79
C ARG A 122 6.37 19.62 -12.24
N TYR A 123 7.27 20.17 -13.06
CA TYR A 123 7.48 19.71 -14.43
C TYR A 123 7.89 18.24 -14.50
N ALA A 124 8.87 17.83 -13.69
CA ALA A 124 9.34 16.46 -13.66
C ALA A 124 8.24 15.48 -13.26
N ILE A 125 7.45 15.79 -12.22
CA ILE A 125 6.32 14.97 -11.77
C ILE A 125 5.30 14.77 -12.91
N ARG A 126 4.91 15.85 -13.61
CA ARG A 126 4.01 15.75 -14.77
C ARG A 126 4.59 14.85 -15.87
N ARG A 127 5.89 14.97 -16.14
CA ARG A 127 6.57 14.15 -17.14
C ARG A 127 6.68 12.68 -16.72
N PHE A 128 6.89 12.40 -15.43
CA PHE A 128 6.86 11.04 -14.90
C PHE A 128 5.47 10.41 -15.02
N ILE A 129 4.41 11.15 -14.65
CA ILE A 129 3.02 10.68 -14.75
C ILE A 129 2.61 10.39 -16.20
N ARG A 130 2.96 11.27 -17.14
CA ARG A 130 2.78 10.99 -18.58
C ARG A 130 3.64 9.83 -19.07
N GLY A 131 4.82 9.66 -18.49
CA GLY A 131 5.75 8.60 -18.86
C GLY A 131 5.28 7.19 -18.46
N VAL A 132 4.62 7.06 -17.31
CA VAL A 132 4.08 5.77 -16.85
C VAL A 132 2.91 5.26 -17.69
N SER A 133 2.24 6.12 -18.47
CA SER A 133 1.26 5.73 -19.49
C SER A 133 1.88 5.45 -20.87
N SER A 134 3.21 5.33 -20.99
CA SER A 134 3.83 4.97 -22.27
C SER A 134 3.37 3.59 -22.75
N SER A 135 3.12 3.45 -24.06
CA SER A 135 2.85 2.14 -24.68
C SER A 135 4.06 1.18 -24.62
N ARG A 136 5.27 1.70 -24.40
CA ARG A 136 6.52 0.92 -24.28
C ARG A 136 6.76 0.48 -22.84
N GLU A 137 6.88 -0.84 -22.62
CA GLU A 137 6.94 -1.42 -21.29
C GLU A 137 8.16 -0.98 -20.48
N PHE A 138 9.34 -1.00 -21.11
CA PHE A 138 10.58 -0.54 -20.48
C PHE A 138 10.54 0.94 -20.09
N ALA A 139 9.83 1.77 -20.86
CA ALA A 139 9.65 3.18 -20.51
C ALA A 139 8.74 3.30 -19.27
N ARG A 140 7.62 2.58 -19.22
CA ARG A 140 6.75 2.58 -18.03
C ARG A 140 7.53 2.23 -16.77
N GLN A 141 8.38 1.21 -16.82
CA GLN A 141 9.23 0.81 -15.70
C GLN A 141 10.21 1.90 -15.28
N GLY A 142 10.94 2.53 -16.22
CA GLY A 142 11.88 3.59 -15.89
C GLY A 142 11.22 4.84 -15.31
N PHE A 143 10.09 5.26 -15.88
CA PHE A 143 9.32 6.38 -15.36
C PHE A 143 8.71 6.09 -13.98
N ALA A 144 8.23 4.87 -13.74
CA ALA A 144 7.71 4.45 -12.43
C ALA A 144 8.82 4.39 -11.38
N LEU A 145 10.01 3.90 -11.73
CA LEU A 145 11.17 3.89 -10.84
C LEU A 145 11.56 5.32 -10.43
N ALA A 146 11.71 6.21 -11.40
CA ALA A 146 12.04 7.61 -11.12
C ALA A 146 10.96 8.28 -10.26
N LEU A 147 9.68 8.06 -10.55
CA LEU A 147 8.57 8.58 -9.77
C LEU A 147 8.62 8.06 -8.32
N ALA A 148 8.80 6.75 -8.12
CA ALA A 148 8.87 6.16 -6.79
C ALA A 148 10.02 6.73 -5.96
N ALA A 149 11.20 6.86 -6.58
CA ALA A 149 12.39 7.39 -5.93
C ALA A 149 12.27 8.89 -5.60
N VAL A 150 11.68 9.69 -6.50
CA VAL A 150 11.43 11.12 -6.24
C VAL A 150 10.41 11.32 -5.11
N ILE A 151 9.33 10.53 -5.09
CA ILE A 151 8.35 10.55 -4.01
C ILE A 151 9.00 10.18 -2.67
N ALA A 152 9.87 9.16 -2.65
CA ALA A 152 10.57 8.75 -1.43
C ALA A 152 11.52 9.84 -0.90
N GLU A 153 12.28 10.50 -1.79
CA GLU A 153 13.31 11.46 -1.38
C GLU A 153 12.73 12.85 -1.03
N ILE A 154 11.73 13.32 -1.76
CA ILE A 154 11.28 14.73 -1.68
C ILE A 154 9.94 14.85 -0.93
N HIS A 155 10.03 15.26 0.34
CA HIS A 155 8.89 15.33 1.26
C HIS A 155 7.93 16.52 1.00
N ALA A 156 8.37 17.53 0.24
CA ALA A 156 7.52 18.62 -0.22
C ALA A 156 6.34 18.14 -1.10
N ILE A 157 6.47 16.95 -1.71
CA ILE A 157 5.41 16.30 -2.48
C ILE A 157 4.36 15.76 -1.51
N LYS A 158 3.17 16.37 -1.51
CA LYS A 158 2.00 15.89 -0.75
C LYS A 158 1.31 14.75 -1.51
N LEU A 159 1.12 13.61 -0.85
CA LEU A 159 0.51 12.44 -1.50
C LEU A 159 -0.94 12.68 -1.93
N ASP A 160 -1.71 13.41 -1.12
CA ASP A 160 -3.11 13.74 -1.42
C ASP A 160 -3.24 14.56 -2.71
N SER A 161 -2.39 15.57 -2.90
CA SER A 161 -2.33 16.35 -4.14
C SER A 161 -1.87 15.49 -5.32
N LEU A 162 -0.85 14.66 -5.12
CA LEU A 162 -0.29 13.80 -6.16
C LEU A 162 -1.32 12.78 -6.67
N MET A 163 -2.08 12.13 -5.78
CA MET A 163 -3.10 11.16 -6.17
C MET A 163 -4.23 11.81 -6.99
N LYS A 164 -4.68 13.01 -6.60
CA LYS A 164 -5.65 13.79 -7.39
C LYS A 164 -5.07 14.12 -8.77
N PHE A 165 -3.83 14.59 -8.79
CA PHE A 165 -3.16 14.96 -10.03
C PHE A 165 -2.96 13.77 -10.99
N ILE A 166 -2.68 12.56 -10.48
CA ILE A 166 -2.62 11.33 -11.30
C ILE A 166 -3.96 11.06 -11.99
N VAL A 167 -5.07 11.21 -11.28
CA VAL A 167 -6.42 10.99 -11.83
C VAL A 167 -6.72 12.01 -12.93
N GLU A 168 -6.40 13.28 -12.72
CA GLU A 168 -6.60 14.36 -13.68
C GLU A 168 -5.72 14.22 -14.92
N GLU A 169 -4.42 13.96 -14.75
CA GLU A 169 -3.47 13.88 -15.86
C GLU A 169 -3.68 12.61 -16.72
N LEU A 170 -4.15 11.52 -16.12
CA LEU A 170 -4.43 10.25 -16.80
C LEU A 170 -5.92 9.96 -16.87
N GLU A 171 -6.75 10.97 -17.16
CA GLU A 171 -8.19 10.81 -17.35
C GLU A 171 -8.52 9.80 -18.46
N VAL A 172 -9.57 9.01 -18.25
CA VAL A 172 -10.10 8.07 -19.25
C VAL A 172 -11.53 8.46 -19.60
N SER A 173 -11.71 9.08 -20.76
CA SER A 173 -13.02 9.48 -21.28
C SER A 173 -13.57 8.49 -22.31
N SER A 174 -14.89 8.50 -22.53
CA SER A 174 -15.58 7.59 -23.45
C SER A 174 -15.21 7.79 -24.94
N GLY A 175 -14.65 8.95 -25.29
CA GLY A 175 -14.21 9.27 -26.66
C GLY A 175 -12.80 8.79 -27.01
N MET A 176 -12.06 8.24 -26.04
CA MET A 176 -10.66 7.84 -26.24
C MET A 176 -10.52 6.58 -27.09
N LYS A 177 -9.40 6.48 -27.82
CA LYS A 177 -9.03 5.25 -28.52
C LYS A 177 -8.78 4.15 -27.49
N GLY A 178 -9.14 2.90 -27.83
CA GLY A 178 -9.02 1.77 -26.89
C GLY A 178 -7.60 1.55 -26.35
N GLN A 179 -6.57 1.76 -27.17
CA GLN A 179 -5.17 1.65 -26.74
C GLN A 179 -4.78 2.79 -25.80
N GLU A 180 -5.17 4.02 -26.09
CA GLU A 180 -4.89 5.20 -25.26
C GLU A 180 -5.58 5.11 -23.89
N ALA A 181 -6.85 4.69 -23.87
CA ALA A 181 -7.59 4.42 -22.64
C ALA A 181 -6.92 3.31 -21.82
N LYS A 182 -6.44 2.24 -22.48
CA LYS A 182 -5.71 1.15 -21.83
C LYS A 182 -4.40 1.65 -21.22
N ASP A 183 -3.64 2.44 -21.97
CA ASP A 183 -2.35 3.00 -21.56
C ASP A 183 -2.50 3.97 -20.39
N ASN A 184 -3.55 4.81 -20.35
CA ASN A 184 -3.87 5.66 -19.20
C ASN A 184 -4.26 4.85 -17.96
N LEU A 185 -5.08 3.80 -18.11
CA LEU A 185 -5.43 2.91 -17.00
C LEU A 185 -4.19 2.19 -16.42
N LEU A 186 -3.29 1.71 -17.28
CA LEU A 186 -2.02 1.14 -16.85
C LEU A 186 -1.13 2.21 -16.19
N GLY A 187 -1.07 3.42 -16.75
CA GLY A 187 -0.32 4.52 -16.18
C GLY A 187 -0.76 4.87 -14.76
N ARG A 188 -2.08 4.93 -14.49
CA ARG A 188 -2.60 5.12 -13.12
C ARG A 188 -2.12 4.02 -12.18
N LEU A 189 -2.23 2.77 -12.60
CA LEU A 189 -1.75 1.64 -11.80
C LEU A 189 -0.24 1.73 -11.51
N PHE A 190 0.59 2.04 -12.51
CA PHE A 190 2.04 2.23 -12.32
C PHE A 190 2.35 3.42 -11.40
N ALA A 191 1.58 4.51 -11.48
CA ALA A 191 1.72 5.65 -10.59
C ALA A 191 1.40 5.27 -9.14
N TYR A 192 0.28 4.58 -8.89
CA TYR A 192 -0.06 4.06 -7.55
C TYR A 192 0.97 3.04 -7.03
N ALA A 193 1.50 2.17 -7.91
CA ALA A 193 2.58 1.27 -7.56
C ALA A 193 3.85 2.04 -7.12
N SER A 194 4.13 3.18 -7.77
CA SER A 194 5.25 4.06 -7.41
C SER A 194 5.06 4.69 -6.04
N ILE A 195 3.84 5.15 -5.73
CA ILE A 195 3.48 5.67 -4.40
C ILE A 195 3.62 4.58 -3.33
N ALA A 196 3.06 3.37 -3.53
CA ALA A 196 3.17 2.27 -2.57
C ALA A 196 4.63 1.90 -2.28
N ARG A 197 5.48 1.83 -3.31
CA ARG A 197 6.90 1.44 -3.18
C ARG A 197 7.78 2.51 -2.54
N SER A 198 7.37 3.78 -2.58
CA SER A 198 8.10 4.89 -1.97
C SER A 198 8.12 4.85 -0.43
N SER A 199 7.28 4.02 0.20
CA SER A 199 7.08 3.94 1.67
C SER A 199 6.41 5.18 2.31
N ARG A 200 6.20 6.26 1.54
CA ARG A 200 5.58 7.52 2.02
C ARG A 200 4.16 7.36 2.55
N ILE A 201 3.35 6.43 2.00
CA ILE A 201 2.01 6.16 2.56
C ILE A 201 2.14 5.67 3.99
N SER A 202 3.03 4.72 4.22
CA SER A 202 3.24 4.13 5.53
C SER A 202 3.77 5.17 6.52
N GLU A 203 4.71 6.01 6.11
CA GLU A 203 5.20 7.12 6.94
C GLU A 203 4.09 8.12 7.28
N GLN A 204 3.33 8.62 6.29
CA GLN A 204 2.22 9.55 6.51
C GLN A 204 1.14 8.93 7.41
N TRP A 205 0.82 7.66 7.20
CA TRP A 205 -0.10 6.91 8.03
C TRP A 205 0.37 6.88 9.49
N MET A 206 1.63 6.53 9.73
CA MET A 206 2.16 6.38 11.08
C MET A 206 2.27 7.73 11.82
N SER A 207 2.63 8.81 11.11
CA SER A 207 2.75 10.16 11.68
C SER A 207 1.41 10.84 11.96
N ASP A 208 0.40 10.65 11.10
CA ASP A 208 -0.92 11.27 11.28
C ASP A 208 -2.02 10.25 11.57
N LYS A 209 -2.47 10.24 12.83
CA LYS A 209 -3.53 9.35 13.32
C LYS A 209 -4.87 9.56 12.61
N ASN A 210 -5.12 10.75 12.05
CA ASN A 210 -6.36 11.10 11.36
C ASN A 210 -6.25 10.98 9.84
N SER A 211 -5.10 10.56 9.31
CA SER A 211 -4.89 10.49 7.87
C SER A 211 -5.82 9.46 7.21
N SER A 212 -6.52 9.88 6.15
CA SER A 212 -7.29 8.99 5.29
C SER A 212 -6.44 8.33 4.19
N ILE A 213 -5.11 8.53 4.19
CA ILE A 213 -4.26 8.22 3.03
C ILE A 213 -4.34 6.76 2.58
N VAL A 214 -4.34 5.79 3.51
CA VAL A 214 -4.47 4.36 3.15
C VAL A 214 -5.86 4.07 2.59
N LYS A 215 -6.90 4.67 3.16
CA LYS A 215 -8.29 4.51 2.70
C LYS A 215 -8.42 4.99 1.26
N ASP A 216 -7.97 6.22 1.01
CA ASP A 216 -8.10 6.88 -0.28
C ASP A 216 -7.26 6.15 -1.33
N PHE A 217 -6.02 5.76 -0.98
CA PHE A 217 -5.16 4.96 -1.85
C PHE A 217 -5.78 3.61 -2.24
N VAL A 218 -6.25 2.83 -1.26
CA VAL A 218 -6.85 1.50 -1.51
C VAL A 218 -8.14 1.65 -2.30
N ALA A 219 -8.95 2.66 -2.03
CA ALA A 219 -10.17 2.95 -2.79
C ALA A 219 -9.85 3.28 -4.26
N GLU A 220 -8.85 4.12 -4.52
CA GLU A 220 -8.43 4.46 -5.88
C GLU A 220 -7.89 3.25 -6.64
N VAL A 221 -7.02 2.44 -6.03
CA VAL A 221 -6.49 1.21 -6.65
C VAL A 221 -7.61 0.19 -6.90
N THR A 222 -8.54 0.03 -5.96
CA THR A 222 -9.68 -0.89 -6.12
C THR A 222 -10.64 -0.39 -7.21
N SER A 223 -10.78 0.93 -7.39
CA SER A 223 -11.59 1.48 -8.47
C SER A 223 -11.11 1.02 -9.86
N LEU A 224 -9.81 0.78 -10.03
CA LEU A 224 -9.22 0.27 -11.27
C LEU A 224 -9.63 -1.18 -11.55
N VAL A 225 -9.73 -2.01 -10.50
CA VAL A 225 -10.19 -3.41 -10.58
C VAL A 225 -11.59 -3.47 -11.21
N ALA A 226 -12.47 -2.55 -10.83
CA ALA A 226 -13.82 -2.46 -11.36
C ALA A 226 -13.89 -1.97 -12.82
N LYS A 227 -12.84 -1.32 -13.35
CA LYS A 227 -12.82 -0.79 -14.73
C LYS A 227 -12.54 -1.87 -15.77
N LYS A 228 -11.51 -2.71 -15.55
CA LYS A 228 -11.06 -3.73 -16.51
C LYS A 228 -10.41 -4.93 -15.82
N ARG A 229 -10.75 -6.15 -16.27
CA ARG A 229 -10.25 -7.43 -15.70
C ARG A 229 -8.72 -7.56 -15.70
N TYR A 230 -8.03 -7.03 -16.71
CA TYR A 230 -6.55 -7.12 -16.77
C TYR A 230 -5.85 -6.26 -15.71
N LEU A 231 -6.57 -5.40 -15.00
CA LEU A 231 -6.03 -4.60 -13.89
C LEU A 231 -6.18 -5.30 -12.54
N SER A 232 -7.00 -6.34 -12.44
CA SER A 232 -7.37 -6.96 -11.16
C SER A 232 -6.18 -7.52 -10.41
N GLU A 233 -5.44 -8.45 -11.00
CA GLU A 233 -4.26 -9.07 -10.37
C GLU A 233 -3.13 -8.05 -10.11
N PRO A 234 -2.76 -7.18 -11.07
CA PRO A 234 -1.76 -6.14 -10.81
C PRO A 234 -2.16 -5.13 -9.71
N ALA A 235 -3.44 -4.76 -9.61
CA ALA A 235 -3.93 -3.88 -8.54
C ALA A 235 -3.83 -4.54 -7.16
N VAL A 236 -4.14 -5.83 -7.06
CA VAL A 236 -3.91 -6.60 -5.84
C VAL A 236 -2.43 -6.62 -5.48
N SER A 237 -1.53 -6.79 -6.45
CA SER A 237 -0.08 -6.71 -6.21
C SER A 237 0.36 -5.35 -5.66
N VAL A 238 -0.25 -4.24 -6.10
CA VAL A 238 0.05 -2.90 -5.56
C VAL A 238 -0.41 -2.77 -4.10
N ILE A 239 -1.58 -3.32 -3.76
CA ILE A 239 -2.07 -3.34 -2.37
C ILE A 239 -1.16 -4.22 -1.50
N LEU A 240 -0.71 -5.37 -2.01
CA LEU A 240 0.25 -6.23 -1.30
C LEU A 240 1.59 -5.54 -1.07
N ASP A 241 2.10 -4.78 -2.04
CA ASP A 241 3.31 -3.97 -1.86
C ASP A 241 3.14 -2.97 -0.70
N LEU A 242 1.98 -2.30 -0.60
CA LEU A 242 1.68 -1.42 0.53
C LEU A 242 1.63 -2.18 1.87
N VAL A 243 0.98 -3.33 1.91
CA VAL A 243 0.89 -4.17 3.12
C VAL A 243 2.28 -4.61 3.58
N ASN A 244 3.13 -5.05 2.65
CA ASN A 244 4.51 -5.43 2.96
C ASN A 244 5.32 -4.25 3.51
N LYS A 245 5.14 -3.05 2.95
CA LYS A 245 5.80 -1.83 3.47
C LYS A 245 5.36 -1.47 4.87
N LEU A 246 4.06 -1.60 5.16
CA LEU A 246 3.55 -1.45 6.52
C LEU A 246 4.19 -2.49 7.44
N GLN A 247 4.18 -3.78 7.07
CA GLN A 247 4.75 -4.85 7.89
C GLN A 247 6.22 -4.62 8.26
N VAL A 248 7.07 -4.21 7.31
CA VAL A 248 8.49 -3.93 7.58
C VAL A 248 8.65 -2.81 8.62
N LEU A 249 7.89 -1.72 8.50
CA LEU A 249 7.93 -0.63 9.47
C LEU A 249 7.40 -1.06 10.85
N LEU A 250 6.39 -1.93 10.87
CA LEU A 250 5.89 -2.53 12.10
C LEU A 250 6.98 -3.38 12.79
N GLU A 251 7.74 -4.18 12.05
CA GLU A 251 8.85 -4.97 12.60
C GLU A 251 10.03 -4.11 13.09
N GLU A 252 10.35 -3.02 12.39
CA GLU A 252 11.40 -2.08 12.78
C GLU A 252 11.04 -1.36 14.09
N ALA A 253 9.77 -0.95 14.23
CA ALA A 253 9.25 -0.39 15.47
C ALA A 253 9.34 -1.38 16.65
N GLN A 254 9.18 -2.69 16.41
CA GLN A 254 9.30 -3.73 17.43
C GLN A 254 10.75 -4.02 17.84
N LYS A 255 11.70 -3.99 16.89
CA LYS A 255 13.13 -4.25 17.15
C LYS A 255 13.82 -3.07 17.86
N SER A 256 13.24 -1.88 17.78
CA SER A 256 13.75 -0.67 18.42
C SER A 256 13.38 -0.58 19.91
N GLU A 257 13.99 -1.43 20.73
CA GLU A 257 14.31 -1.09 22.12
C GLU A 257 15.64 -0.29 22.20
N GLY A 258 16.22 0.14 21.06
CA GLY A 258 17.53 0.78 21.04
C GLY A 258 17.99 1.57 19.80
N ALA A 259 17.16 1.97 18.83
CA ALA A 259 17.66 2.73 17.66
C ALA A 259 16.87 4.03 17.37
N ARG A 260 17.62 5.13 17.25
CA ARG A 260 17.19 6.54 17.17
C ARG A 260 16.66 6.98 15.79
N ILE A 261 15.81 6.21 15.12
CA ILE A 261 15.17 6.67 13.89
C ILE A 261 13.67 6.47 14.09
N LEU A 262 12.89 7.54 13.92
CA LEU A 262 11.46 7.71 14.30
C LEU A 262 11.24 8.28 15.72
N ASN A 263 11.72 9.51 15.95
CA ASN A 263 11.51 10.25 17.22
C ASN A 263 10.04 10.64 17.53
N GLU A 264 9.05 10.20 16.75
CA GLU A 264 7.63 10.52 16.96
C GLU A 264 6.68 9.31 17.02
N ILE A 265 7.16 8.11 16.70
CA ILE A 265 6.33 6.90 16.77
C ILE A 265 6.62 6.24 18.11
N GLU A 266 5.70 6.40 19.08
CA GLU A 266 5.78 5.62 20.31
C GLU A 266 5.65 4.13 19.94
N PRO A 267 6.63 3.26 20.31
CA PRO A 267 6.56 1.81 20.08
C PRO A 267 5.26 1.19 20.64
N ASN A 268 4.62 1.90 21.58
CA ASN A 268 3.41 1.56 22.29
C ASN A 268 2.12 1.62 21.43
N ASP A 269 2.18 2.08 20.16
CA ASP A 269 1.00 2.26 19.31
C ASP A 269 0.80 1.18 18.22
N LEU A 270 1.63 0.14 18.18
CA LEU A 270 1.57 -0.87 17.13
C LEU A 270 0.20 -1.56 16.96
N ALA A 271 -0.40 -1.96 18.09
CA ALA A 271 -1.75 -2.49 18.13
C ALA A 271 -2.77 -1.51 17.55
N SER A 272 -2.63 -0.22 17.89
CA SER A 272 -3.48 0.84 17.36
C SER A 272 -3.35 0.96 15.84
N TYR A 273 -2.13 0.88 15.31
CA TYR A 273 -1.88 1.01 13.88
C TYR A 273 -2.46 -0.16 13.09
N PHE A 274 -2.29 -1.39 13.59
CA PHE A 274 -2.87 -2.57 12.97
C PHE A 274 -4.40 -2.55 13.03
N THR A 275 -4.99 -2.29 14.20
CA THR A 275 -6.46 -2.16 14.34
C THR A 275 -6.98 -1.10 13.36
N ARG A 276 -6.37 0.09 13.35
CA ARG A 276 -6.78 1.17 12.45
C ARG A 276 -6.65 0.76 10.98
N PHE A 277 -5.59 0.04 10.61
CA PHE A 277 -5.43 -0.49 9.26
C PHE A 277 -6.57 -1.44 8.89
N VAL A 278 -6.85 -2.42 9.75
CA VAL A 278 -7.93 -3.39 9.57
C VAL A 278 -9.29 -2.72 9.47
N GLU A 279 -9.61 -1.79 10.38
CA GLU A 279 -10.84 -1.00 10.35
C GLU A 279 -10.96 -0.16 9.07
N THR A 280 -9.85 0.46 8.65
CA THR A 280 -9.81 1.29 7.45
C THR A 280 -10.06 0.48 6.20
N VAL A 281 -9.36 -0.64 6.04
CA VAL A 281 -9.54 -1.54 4.90
C VAL A 281 -10.96 -2.14 4.90
N SER A 282 -11.47 -2.53 6.06
CA SER A 282 -12.84 -3.07 6.21
C SER A 282 -13.93 -2.02 5.96
N SER A 283 -13.63 -0.73 6.11
CA SER A 283 -14.57 0.37 5.83
C SER A 283 -14.77 0.64 4.34
N ILE A 284 -13.94 0.06 3.47
CA ILE A 284 -13.98 0.31 2.02
C ILE A 284 -15.03 -0.63 1.40
N PRO A 285 -16.13 -0.12 0.81
CA PRO A 285 -17.24 -0.96 0.34
C PRO A 285 -16.86 -1.97 -0.76
N SER A 286 -15.81 -1.68 -1.51
CA SER A 286 -15.31 -2.54 -2.59
C SER A 286 -14.29 -3.59 -2.13
N VAL A 287 -13.91 -3.57 -0.85
CA VAL A 287 -12.99 -4.57 -0.27
C VAL A 287 -13.83 -5.56 0.52
N SER A 288 -13.61 -6.85 0.26
CA SER A 288 -14.21 -7.95 0.99
C SER A 288 -13.14 -8.98 1.34
N LEU A 289 -13.34 -9.72 2.43
CA LEU A 289 -12.48 -10.85 2.75
C LEU A 289 -12.53 -11.87 1.60
N PHE A 290 -11.35 -12.37 1.22
CA PHE A 290 -11.24 -13.41 0.19
C PHE A 290 -11.98 -14.68 0.61
N THR A 291 -11.87 -15.03 1.89
CA THR A 291 -12.64 -16.09 2.53
C THR A 291 -13.56 -15.42 3.54
N ALA A 292 -14.88 -15.57 3.35
CA ALA A 292 -15.84 -15.07 4.32
C ALA A 292 -15.64 -15.80 5.65
N LEU A 293 -15.65 -15.04 6.75
CA LEU A 293 -15.65 -15.60 8.10
C LEU A 293 -17.02 -16.27 8.36
N GLY A 294 -17.01 -17.34 9.14
CA GLY A 294 -18.26 -17.88 9.70
C GLY A 294 -18.89 -16.90 10.69
N ASP A 295 -20.17 -17.08 11.02
CA ASP A 295 -20.91 -16.17 11.91
C ASP A 295 -20.21 -16.00 13.28
N GLU A 296 -19.66 -17.08 13.84
CA GLU A 296 -18.94 -17.05 15.11
C GLU A 296 -17.61 -16.30 15.01
N ASP A 297 -16.81 -16.54 13.96
CA ASP A 297 -15.56 -15.83 13.73
C ASP A 297 -15.79 -14.34 13.46
N ASP A 298 -16.81 -13.97 12.68
CA ASP A 298 -17.15 -12.58 12.40
C ASP A 298 -17.58 -11.85 13.69
N LYS A 299 -18.41 -12.50 14.51
CA LYS A 299 -18.81 -12.00 15.83
C LYS A 299 -17.60 -11.84 16.75
N ALA A 300 -16.72 -12.84 16.81
CA ALA A 300 -15.49 -12.81 17.61
C ALA A 300 -14.55 -11.69 17.13
N PHE A 301 -14.33 -11.57 15.82
CA PHE A 301 -13.50 -10.55 15.20
C PHE A 301 -13.98 -9.13 15.53
N LYS A 302 -15.28 -8.86 15.38
CA LYS A 302 -15.89 -7.57 15.73
C LYS A 302 -15.79 -7.28 17.23
N LYS A 303 -15.98 -8.29 18.09
CA LYS A 303 -15.81 -8.15 19.55
C LYS A 303 -14.38 -7.80 19.93
N LEU A 304 -13.38 -8.46 19.34
CA LEU A 304 -11.97 -8.18 19.56
C LEU A 304 -11.57 -6.76 19.13
N LEU A 305 -12.00 -6.31 17.94
CA LEU A 305 -11.78 -4.92 17.48
C LEU A 305 -12.37 -3.91 18.46
N LYS A 306 -13.63 -4.12 18.88
CA LYS A 306 -14.30 -3.25 19.87
C LYS A 306 -13.56 -3.23 21.21
N MET A 307 -13.05 -4.38 21.65
CA MET A 307 -12.31 -4.49 22.90
C MET A 307 -10.95 -3.78 22.83
N GLU A 308 -10.20 -3.95 21.74
CA GLU A 308 -8.93 -3.25 21.52
C GLU A 308 -9.14 -1.73 21.51
N SER A 309 -10.17 -1.25 20.80
CA SER A 309 -10.55 0.17 20.79
C SER A 309 -10.86 0.72 22.19
N LYS A 310 -11.61 -0.03 23.02
CA LYS A 310 -11.90 0.36 24.41
C LYS A 310 -10.63 0.45 25.26
N LEU A 311 -9.76 -0.56 25.18
CA LEU A 311 -8.48 -0.57 25.90
C LEU A 311 -7.52 0.54 25.43
N SER A 312 -7.42 0.76 24.12
CA SER A 312 -6.62 1.83 23.50
C SER A 312 -7.04 3.21 23.99
N ASN A 313 -8.35 3.47 24.04
CA ASN A 313 -8.89 4.73 24.51
C ASN A 313 -8.60 4.98 26.00
N GLU A 314 -8.64 3.93 26.83
CA GLU A 314 -8.38 4.07 28.26
C GLU A 314 -6.90 4.16 28.58
N GLU A 315 -6.05 3.36 27.92
CA GLU A 315 -4.59 3.42 28.09
C GLU A 315 -4.07 4.83 27.83
N ARG A 316 -4.61 5.54 26.82
CA ARG A 316 -4.25 6.93 26.50
C ARG A 316 -4.61 7.94 27.59
N LYS A 317 -5.57 7.63 28.48
CA LYS A 317 -5.98 8.52 29.59
C LYS A 317 -5.15 8.29 30.85
N VAL A 318 -4.61 7.09 31.01
CA VAL A 318 -3.92 6.65 32.22
C VAL A 318 -2.44 7.00 32.11
N SER A 319 -1.85 7.52 33.19
CA SER A 319 -0.40 7.79 33.23
C SER A 319 0.42 6.50 33.10
N PRO A 320 1.64 6.56 32.53
CA PRO A 320 2.51 5.40 32.42
C PRO A 320 2.68 4.68 33.77
N GLY A 321 2.39 3.39 33.79
CA GLY A 321 2.31 2.62 35.04
C GLY A 321 1.96 1.16 34.81
N THR A 322 1.76 0.41 35.90
CA THR A 322 1.48 -1.03 35.82
C THR A 322 0.20 -1.33 35.01
N ASP A 323 -0.87 -0.55 35.22
CA ASP A 323 -2.13 -0.79 34.51
C ASP A 323 -2.07 -0.40 33.03
N SER A 324 -1.40 0.71 32.69
CA SER A 324 -1.10 1.06 31.29
C SER A 324 -0.29 -0.04 30.60
N SER A 325 0.78 -0.55 31.22
CA SER A 325 1.56 -1.66 30.65
C SER A 325 0.76 -2.97 30.51
N ARG A 326 -0.19 -3.25 31.42
CA ARG A 326 -1.09 -4.39 31.31
C ARG A 326 -2.08 -4.23 30.16
N MET A 327 -2.69 -3.05 30.03
CA MET A 327 -3.57 -2.74 28.90
C MET A 327 -2.82 -2.86 27.58
N HIS A 328 -1.59 -2.34 27.51
CA HIS A 328 -0.73 -2.47 26.33
C HIS A 328 -0.50 -3.93 25.93
N ALA A 329 -0.02 -4.76 26.86
CA ALA A 329 0.23 -6.17 26.60
C ALA A 329 -1.04 -6.90 26.13
N MET A 330 -2.18 -6.56 26.73
CA MET A 330 -3.46 -7.17 26.37
C MET A 330 -3.93 -6.74 24.98
N ARG A 331 -3.80 -5.45 24.63
CA ARG A 331 -4.07 -4.95 23.27
C ARG A 331 -3.22 -5.66 22.23
N PHE A 332 -1.93 -5.88 22.53
CA PHE A 332 -1.05 -6.60 21.61
C PHE A 332 -1.48 -8.06 21.41
N LEU A 333 -1.92 -8.75 22.47
CA LEU A 333 -2.47 -10.10 22.33
C LEU A 333 -3.78 -10.14 21.53
N LEU A 334 -4.71 -9.21 21.78
CA LEU A 334 -5.95 -9.08 21.00
C LEU A 334 -5.65 -8.87 19.51
N MET A 335 -4.66 -8.03 19.19
CA MET A 335 -4.19 -7.80 17.82
C MET A 335 -3.67 -9.09 17.16
N GLN A 336 -2.85 -9.87 17.88
CA GLN A 336 -2.36 -11.14 17.33
C GLN A 336 -3.50 -12.13 17.09
N LEU A 337 -4.48 -12.19 17.98
CA LEU A 337 -5.63 -13.09 17.83
C LEU A 337 -6.55 -12.67 16.69
N LEU A 338 -6.78 -11.36 16.49
CA LEU A 338 -7.47 -10.82 15.31
C LEU A 338 -6.82 -11.30 14.00
N LEU A 339 -5.49 -11.25 13.93
CA LEU A 339 -4.75 -11.73 12.77
C LEU A 339 -4.92 -13.24 12.58
N GLN A 340 -4.89 -14.04 13.66
CA GLN A 340 -5.10 -15.49 13.57
C GLN A 340 -6.50 -15.86 13.07
N ILE A 341 -7.56 -15.16 13.49
CA ILE A 341 -8.92 -15.39 12.97
C ILE A 341 -8.98 -15.15 11.45
N LEU A 342 -8.28 -14.12 10.95
CA LEU A 342 -8.23 -13.84 9.51
C LEU A 342 -7.42 -14.88 8.72
N LEU A 343 -6.36 -15.44 9.31
CA LEU A 343 -5.49 -16.42 8.67
C LEU A 343 -6.03 -17.85 8.74
N HIS A 344 -6.76 -18.16 9.81
CA HIS A 344 -7.24 -19.50 10.15
C HIS A 344 -8.69 -19.44 10.67
N PRO A 345 -9.67 -19.19 9.78
CA PRO A 345 -11.09 -19.16 10.17
C PRO A 345 -11.53 -20.49 10.80
N GLY A 346 -12.31 -20.42 11.87
CA GLY A 346 -12.90 -21.53 12.60
C GLY A 346 -12.08 -22.04 13.79
N GLU A 347 -10.81 -21.66 13.91
CA GLU A 347 -9.91 -22.20 14.93
C GLU A 347 -9.87 -21.36 16.23
N PHE A 348 -10.15 -20.05 16.15
CA PHE A 348 -9.77 -19.09 17.21
C PHE A 348 -10.93 -18.32 17.87
N HIS A 349 -12.19 -18.52 17.45
CA HIS A 349 -13.32 -17.77 17.98
C HIS A 349 -13.57 -18.02 19.48
N GLU A 350 -13.40 -19.24 19.98
CA GLU A 350 -13.54 -19.56 21.42
C GLU A 350 -12.49 -18.80 22.25
N ALA A 351 -11.21 -18.90 21.87
CA ALA A 351 -10.12 -18.18 22.52
C ALA A 351 -10.33 -16.65 22.49
N ALA A 352 -10.96 -16.13 21.43
CA ALA A 352 -11.29 -14.71 21.32
C ALA A 352 -12.40 -14.27 22.29
N ILE A 353 -13.41 -15.13 22.48
CA ILE A 353 -14.47 -14.91 23.47
C ILE A 353 -13.87 -14.94 24.88
N ASP A 354 -13.08 -15.96 25.20
CA ASP A 354 -12.44 -16.11 26.51
C ASP A 354 -11.50 -14.95 26.83
N LEU A 355 -10.71 -14.51 25.83
CA LEU A 355 -9.82 -13.36 26.01
C LEU A 355 -10.60 -12.06 26.20
N THR A 356 -11.75 -11.90 25.54
CA THR A 356 -12.65 -10.75 25.75
C THR A 356 -13.21 -10.75 27.18
N ILE A 357 -13.60 -11.92 27.71
CA ILE A 357 -14.03 -12.09 29.10
C ILE A 357 -12.89 -11.75 30.06
N CYS A 358 -11.68 -12.25 29.78
CA CYS A 358 -10.47 -11.94 30.55
C CYS A 358 -10.21 -10.44 30.61
N CYS A 359 -10.36 -9.71 29.49
CA CYS A 359 -10.24 -8.25 29.47
C CYS A 359 -11.26 -7.59 30.39
N LYS A 360 -12.55 -7.96 30.29
CA LYS A 360 -13.62 -7.40 31.14
C LYS A 360 -13.33 -7.63 32.63
N LYS A 361 -12.87 -8.83 33.01
CA LYS A 361 -12.49 -9.17 34.40
C LYS A 361 -11.23 -8.44 34.86
N ALA A 362 -10.23 -8.30 33.98
CA ALA A 362 -8.96 -7.64 34.30
C ALA A 362 -9.08 -6.13 34.50
N PHE A 363 -10.08 -5.50 33.87
CA PHE A 363 -10.27 -4.05 33.84
C PHE A 363 -11.73 -3.66 34.08
N SER A 364 -12.05 -3.31 35.32
CA SER A 364 -13.42 -3.04 35.81
C SER A 364 -14.18 -1.93 35.05
N PHE A 365 -13.47 -0.98 34.43
CA PHE A 365 -14.09 0.09 33.65
C PHE A 365 -14.80 -0.44 32.39
N LEU A 366 -14.40 -1.61 31.87
CA LEU A 366 -15.00 -2.21 30.67
C LEU A 366 -16.41 -2.76 30.92
N SER A 367 -16.75 -3.06 32.18
CA SER A 367 -18.05 -3.61 32.58
C SER A 367 -19.12 -2.53 32.76
N GLN A 368 -18.76 -1.26 32.88
CA GLN A 368 -19.69 -0.17 33.23
C GLN A 368 -20.36 0.54 32.04
N GLY A 369 -20.08 0.12 30.80
CA GLY A 369 -20.47 0.86 29.59
C GLY A 369 -21.24 0.07 28.53
N ASN A 370 -21.83 -1.08 28.86
CA ASN A 370 -22.56 -1.89 27.89
C ASN A 370 -24.06 -1.59 27.89
N SER A 371 -24.63 -1.38 26.70
CA SER A 371 -26.06 -1.47 26.44
C SER A 371 -26.53 -2.92 26.62
N GLU A 372 -27.79 -3.09 27.03
CA GLU A 372 -28.49 -4.30 27.48
C GLU A 372 -28.44 -5.53 26.54
N GLU A 373 -27.75 -5.49 25.39
CA GLU A 373 -27.68 -6.58 24.39
C GLU A 373 -26.45 -7.50 24.54
N GLU A 374 -25.54 -7.23 25.49
CA GLU A 374 -24.32 -8.06 25.70
C GLU A 374 -24.34 -8.87 27.02
N GLU A 375 -25.46 -8.94 27.74
CA GLU A 375 -25.61 -9.63 29.04
C GLU A 375 -26.19 -11.05 28.96
N GLU A 376 -26.09 -11.73 27.82
CA GLU A 376 -26.35 -13.16 27.80
C GLU A 376 -25.03 -13.91 28.02
N GLU A 377 -24.99 -14.69 29.12
CA GLU A 377 -23.93 -15.60 29.58
C GLU A 377 -23.05 -15.16 30.78
N GLU A 378 -23.64 -14.74 31.90
CA GLU A 378 -22.99 -14.95 33.22
C GLU A 378 -24.02 -15.42 34.28
N GLU A 379 -24.61 -16.61 34.10
CA GLU A 379 -25.24 -17.36 35.20
C GLU A 379 -24.45 -18.65 35.48
N GLY A 380 -23.38 -18.51 36.25
CA GLY A 380 -22.57 -19.61 36.78
C GLY A 380 -21.38 -19.04 37.54
N SER A 381 -20.91 -19.71 38.59
CA SER A 381 -19.74 -19.25 39.36
C SER A 381 -18.54 -19.07 38.42
N ALA A 382 -18.29 -17.84 37.97
CA ALA A 382 -17.36 -17.58 36.90
C ALA A 382 -15.94 -18.01 37.33
N PRO A 383 -15.21 -18.80 36.52
CA PRO A 383 -13.85 -19.23 36.84
C PRO A 383 -12.94 -18.02 37.09
N GLN A 384 -11.91 -18.21 37.94
CA GLN A 384 -10.99 -17.12 38.28
C GLN A 384 -10.34 -16.60 37.00
N PHE A 385 -10.12 -15.28 36.93
CA PHE A 385 -9.52 -14.62 35.77
C PHE A 385 -8.25 -15.34 35.27
N MET A 386 -7.40 -15.78 36.19
CA MET A 386 -6.16 -16.47 35.85
C MET A 386 -6.37 -17.85 35.24
N ASP A 387 -7.40 -18.59 35.68
CA ASP A 387 -7.71 -19.92 35.14
C ASP A 387 -8.12 -19.79 33.66
N VAL A 388 -9.06 -18.89 33.37
CA VAL A 388 -9.52 -18.63 31.99
C VAL A 388 -8.38 -18.10 31.13
N LEU A 389 -7.54 -17.21 31.66
CA LEU A 389 -6.41 -16.65 30.91
C LEU A 389 -5.36 -17.71 30.56
N VAL A 390 -5.02 -18.58 31.51
CA VAL A 390 -4.06 -19.66 31.29
C VAL A 390 -4.62 -20.69 30.32
N ASP A 391 -5.89 -21.09 30.47
CA ASP A 391 -6.53 -22.01 29.52
C ASP A 391 -6.58 -21.42 28.11
N THR A 392 -6.86 -20.11 27.98
CA THR A 392 -6.77 -19.39 26.69
C THR A 392 -5.35 -19.43 26.14
N PHE A 393 -4.32 -19.25 26.96
CA PHE A 393 -2.94 -19.34 26.46
C PHE A 393 -2.61 -20.76 26.00
N LEU A 394 -3.01 -21.77 26.77
CA LEU A 394 -2.79 -23.17 26.43
C LEU A 394 -3.50 -23.58 25.13
N SER A 395 -4.67 -23.00 24.82
CA SER A 395 -5.36 -23.23 23.55
C SER A 395 -4.67 -22.53 22.36
N LEU A 396 -3.97 -21.42 22.60
CA LEU A 396 -3.23 -20.68 21.57
C LEU A 396 -1.81 -21.22 21.29
N LEU A 397 -1.16 -21.85 22.28
CA LEU A 397 0.22 -22.37 22.15
C LEU A 397 0.44 -23.35 20.98
N PRO A 398 -0.47 -24.31 20.67
CA PRO A 398 -0.29 -25.25 19.57
C PRO A 398 -0.17 -24.58 18.20
N HIS A 399 -0.73 -23.38 18.04
CA HIS A 399 -0.76 -22.62 16.79
C HIS A 399 0.17 -21.39 16.83
N SER A 400 1.13 -21.40 17.75
CA SER A 400 1.85 -20.18 18.10
C SER A 400 2.90 -19.75 17.07
N SER A 401 2.71 -18.55 16.51
CA SER A 401 3.75 -17.81 15.80
C SER A 401 4.70 -17.13 16.80
N GLY A 402 5.91 -16.77 16.36
CA GLY A 402 6.86 -16.00 17.19
C GLY A 402 6.24 -14.75 17.84
N PRO A 403 5.53 -13.89 17.07
CA PRO A 403 4.82 -12.73 17.62
C PRO A 403 3.71 -13.08 18.63
N LEU A 404 2.95 -14.16 18.40
CA LEU A 404 1.90 -14.60 19.31
C LEU A 404 2.50 -15.12 20.64
N ASN A 405 3.59 -15.88 20.59
CA ASN A 405 4.30 -16.32 21.80
C ASN A 405 4.85 -15.13 22.60
N TYR A 406 5.45 -14.16 21.91
CA TYR A 406 5.91 -12.93 22.56
C TYR A 406 4.74 -12.19 23.23
N ALA A 407 3.59 -12.09 22.57
CA ALA A 407 2.40 -11.47 23.15
C ALA A 407 1.94 -12.16 24.44
N ILE A 408 1.83 -13.50 24.41
CA ILE A 408 1.45 -14.32 25.56
C ILE A 408 2.44 -14.12 26.71
N GLU A 409 3.75 -14.15 26.43
CA GLU A 409 4.79 -13.92 27.43
C GLU A 409 4.67 -12.54 28.07
N GLN A 410 4.46 -11.48 27.27
CA GLN A 410 4.28 -10.13 27.80
C GLN A 410 3.05 -10.04 28.72
N VAL A 411 1.89 -10.58 28.31
CA VAL A 411 0.70 -10.56 29.16
C VAL A 411 0.94 -11.33 30.45
N PHE A 412 1.57 -12.51 30.38
CA PHE A 412 1.88 -13.32 31.54
C PHE A 412 2.81 -12.57 32.51
N MET A 413 3.91 -12.00 32.02
CA MET A 413 4.88 -11.25 32.82
C MET A 413 4.26 -10.03 33.51
N LYS A 414 3.38 -9.29 32.82
CA LYS A 414 2.72 -8.09 33.37
C LYS A 414 1.54 -8.44 34.30
N SER A 415 1.02 -9.66 34.23
CA SER A 415 -0.09 -10.15 35.07
C SER A 415 0.37 -10.86 36.36
N LYS A 416 1.68 -11.09 36.55
CA LYS A 416 2.25 -11.82 37.70
C LYS A 416 1.80 -11.36 39.09
N LYS A 417 1.39 -10.09 39.28
CA LYS A 417 0.88 -9.60 40.57
C LYS A 417 -0.42 -10.29 41.02
N HIS A 418 -1.20 -10.86 40.11
CA HIS A 418 -2.44 -11.60 40.40
C HIS A 418 -2.23 -13.11 40.58
N VAL A 419 -1.00 -13.62 40.42
CA VAL A 419 -0.66 -15.05 40.56
C VAL A 419 -0.27 -15.40 42.01
N THR A 420 -0.04 -14.41 42.85
CA THR A 420 0.45 -14.57 44.24
C THR A 420 -0.59 -14.22 45.32
N ALA A 421 -1.89 -14.35 45.04
CA ALA A 421 -2.94 -14.16 46.04
C ALA A 421 -3.43 -15.51 46.59
#